data_AF-A0A2M7UCD6-F1
#
_entry.id   AF-A0A2M7UCD6-F1
#
_cell.length_a   1.000
_cell.length_b   1.000
_cell.length_c   1.000
_cell.angle_alpha   90.00
_cell.angle_beta   90.00
_cell.angle_gamma   90.00
#
_symmetry.space_group_name_H-M   'P 1'
#
loop_
_entity.id
_entity.type
_entity.pdbx_description
1 polymer ?
#
loop_
_entity_poly.entity_id
_entity_poly.type
_entity_poly.pdbx_seq_one_letter_code
_entity_poly.pdbx_strand_id
1 'polypeptide(L)'
;MKINFILPHLRISGGGRAILTYADILAKRGYAVTVVVRSKNWTRHFFNAFNIKPFWFKNLKAKVLRVFDWSAENIPNADILVADSWKVAAATYRLPEERGFKLHFIQHDERLYHGPIEGVSEAYRLPMKKIVISTWLRDIMKKEFNSDSELIVTP
;
A
#
# COMPACT_ATOMS: atom_id res chain seq x y z
N MET A 1 17.71 -3.40 0.36
CA MET A 1 16.42 -3.34 -0.33
C MET A 1 15.57 -2.18 0.22
N LYS A 2 14.96 -1.40 -0.68
CA LYS A 2 14.07 -0.26 -0.46
C LYS A 2 12.63 -0.65 -0.77
N ILE A 3 11.71 -0.37 0.15
CA ILE A 3 10.30 -0.77 0.03
C ILE A 3 9.41 0.43 0.31
N ASN A 4 8.51 0.74 -0.62
CA ASN A 4 7.49 1.76 -0.44
C ASN A 4 6.14 1.13 -0.20
N PHE A 5 5.51 1.42 0.94
CA PHE A 5 4.08 1.14 1.16
C PHE A 5 3.30 2.40 0.83
N ILE A 6 2.36 2.33 -0.11
CA ILE A 6 1.55 3.48 -0.54
C ILE A 6 0.15 3.36 0.04
N LEU A 7 -0.29 4.40 0.77
CA LEU A 7 -1.58 4.43 1.47
C LEU A 7 -2.37 5.73 1.17
N PRO A 8 -3.72 5.71 1.22
CA PRO A 8 -4.54 6.91 1.11
C PRO A 8 -4.52 7.75 2.38
N HIS A 9 -4.36 7.13 3.57
CA HIS A 9 -4.32 7.84 4.85
C HIS A 9 -3.70 6.99 5.97
N LEU A 10 -3.28 7.66 7.06
CA LEU A 10 -2.80 7.01 8.29
C LEU A 10 -3.85 6.99 9.42
N ARG A 11 -5.14 6.93 9.08
CA ARG A 11 -6.22 6.83 10.08
C ARG A 11 -6.23 5.43 10.72
N ILE A 12 -6.75 5.34 11.95
CA ILE A 12 -6.94 4.07 12.64
C ILE A 12 -8.00 3.26 11.88
N SER A 13 -7.61 2.14 11.29
CA SER A 13 -8.50 1.16 10.67
C SER A 13 -7.83 -0.22 10.68
N GLY A 14 -8.59 -1.30 10.44
CA GLY A 14 -8.05 -2.65 10.36
C GLY A 14 -6.96 -2.76 9.29
N GLY A 15 -7.28 -2.39 8.04
CA GLY A 15 -6.32 -2.45 6.94
C GLY A 15 -5.12 -1.52 7.08
N GLY A 16 -5.34 -0.32 7.65
CA GLY A 16 -4.26 0.62 7.94
C GLY A 16 -3.30 0.08 9.01
N ARG A 17 -3.83 -0.56 10.07
CA ARG A 17 -3.01 -1.19 11.11
C ARG A 17 -2.19 -2.35 10.55
N ALA A 18 -2.79 -3.26 9.79
CA ALA A 18 -2.09 -4.40 9.22
C ALA A 18 -0.90 -3.97 8.34
N ILE A 19 -1.08 -2.99 7.45
CA ILE A 19 0.01 -2.50 6.60
C ILE A 19 1.11 -1.82 7.38
N LEU A 20 0.76 -0.97 8.34
CA LEU A 20 1.77 -0.34 9.19
C LEU A 20 2.54 -1.37 10.01
N THR A 21 1.90 -2.46 10.45
CA THR A 21 2.57 -3.59 11.09
C THR A 21 3.58 -4.25 10.15
N TYR A 22 3.23 -4.56 8.89
CA TYR A 22 4.20 -5.12 7.94
C TYR A 22 5.35 -4.16 7.65
N ALA A 23 5.04 -2.87 7.44
CA ALA A 23 6.06 -1.84 7.23
C ALA A 23 7.02 -1.76 8.43
N ASP A 24 6.49 -1.82 9.65
CA ASP A 24 7.28 -1.80 10.88
C ASP A 24 8.16 -3.04 11.05
N ILE A 25 7.60 -4.23 10.85
CA ILE A 25 8.35 -5.51 10.92
C ILE A 25 9.50 -5.51 9.93
N LEU A 26 9.27 -5.11 8.68
CA LEU A 26 10.31 -5.06 7.66
C LEU A 26 11.36 -4.00 7.98
N ALA A 27 10.96 -2.84 8.49
CA ALA A 27 11.89 -1.80 8.89
C ALA A 27 12.77 -2.23 10.08
N LYS A 28 12.20 -2.98 11.04
CA LYS A 28 12.91 -3.58 12.18
C LYS A 28 13.87 -4.70 11.76
N ARG A 29 13.56 -5.41 10.68
CA ARG A 29 14.46 -6.39 10.03
C ARG A 29 15.62 -5.74 9.24
N GLY A 30 15.71 -4.40 9.21
CA GLY A 30 16.82 -3.68 8.58
C GLY A 30 16.55 -3.19 7.16
N TYR A 31 15.37 -3.43 6.59
CA TYR A 31 15.02 -2.89 5.27
C TYR A 31 14.77 -1.38 5.31
N ALA A 32 15.04 -0.71 4.18
CA ALA A 32 14.76 0.72 4.02
C ALA A 32 13.29 0.92 3.62
N VAL A 33 12.42 1.04 4.63
CA VAL A 33 10.96 1.12 4.41
C VAL A 33 10.45 2.55 4.52
N THR A 34 9.66 2.97 3.53
CA THR A 34 8.93 4.24 3.53
C THR A 34 7.43 3.99 3.37
N VAL A 35 6.64 4.53 4.29
CA VAL A 35 5.19 4.63 4.21
C VAL A 35 4.85 5.95 3.56
N VAL A 36 4.44 5.91 2.29
CA VAL A 36 4.05 7.06 1.50
C VAL A 36 2.55 7.24 1.59
N VAL A 37 2.11 8.39 2.08
CA VAL A 37 0.68 8.68 2.27
C VAL A 37 0.28 9.96 1.57
N ARG A 38 -0.87 9.93 0.90
CA ARG A 38 -1.43 11.13 0.28
C ARG A 38 -1.93 12.10 1.36
N SER A 39 -1.55 13.37 1.23
CA SER A 39 -2.05 14.47 2.08
C SER A 39 -2.29 15.72 1.25
N LYS A 40 -3.56 16.09 1.09
CA LYS A 40 -3.95 17.35 0.42
C LYS A 40 -3.56 18.60 1.23
N ASN A 41 -3.36 18.47 2.54
CA ASN A 41 -2.99 19.60 3.38
C ASN A 41 -1.47 19.81 3.37
N TRP A 42 -1.02 20.84 2.66
CA TRP A 42 0.39 21.15 2.45
C TRP A 42 1.15 21.36 3.76
N THR A 43 0.51 21.89 4.82
CA THR A 43 1.17 22.09 6.12
C THR A 43 1.62 20.78 6.77
N ARG A 44 0.95 19.67 6.43
CA ARG A 44 1.36 18.34 6.89
C ARG A 44 2.61 17.83 6.19
N HIS A 45 3.06 18.45 5.11
CA HIS A 45 4.29 18.07 4.43
C HIS A 45 5.53 18.50 5.24
N PHE A 46 5.42 19.54 6.07
CA PHE A 46 6.47 19.90 7.04
C PHE A 46 6.76 18.76 8.03
N PHE A 47 5.80 17.88 8.26
CA PHE A 47 6.00 16.69 9.11
C PHE A 47 6.99 15.68 8.52
N ASN A 48 7.31 15.80 7.23
CA ASN A 48 8.30 14.94 6.58
C ASN A 48 9.71 15.22 7.10
N ALA A 49 10.03 16.50 7.37
CA ALA A 49 11.34 16.90 7.90
C ALA A 49 11.60 16.29 9.29
N PHE A 50 10.55 16.23 10.12
CA PHE A 50 10.61 15.65 11.47
C PHE A 50 10.20 14.17 11.52
N ASN A 51 9.95 13.54 10.36
CA ASN A 51 9.52 12.15 10.25
C ASN A 51 8.35 11.78 11.20
N ILE A 52 7.37 12.68 11.35
CA ILE A 52 6.32 12.54 12.37
C ILE A 52 5.44 11.33 12.06
N LYS A 53 5.31 10.45 13.04
CA LYS A 53 4.53 9.21 13.01
C LYS A 53 3.05 9.46 13.32
N PRO A 54 2.14 8.55 12.91
CA PRO A 54 0.77 8.60 13.39
C PRO A 54 0.74 8.47 14.93
N PHE A 55 -0.02 9.33 15.60
CA PHE A 55 -0.11 9.39 17.07
C PHE A 55 -0.47 8.05 17.72
N TRP A 56 -1.27 7.23 17.04
CA TRP A 56 -1.73 5.94 17.53
C TRP A 56 -0.76 4.77 17.26
N PHE A 57 0.30 4.99 16.46
CA PHE A 57 1.34 4.00 16.15
C PHE A 57 2.71 4.68 16.25
N LYS A 58 3.06 5.12 17.47
CA LYS A 58 4.26 5.95 17.73
C LYS A 58 5.57 5.20 17.46
N ASN A 59 5.59 3.90 17.71
CA ASN A 59 6.80 3.07 17.61
C ASN A 59 7.07 2.54 16.20
N LEU A 60 6.49 3.18 15.17
CA LEU A 60 6.72 2.83 13.77
C LEU A 60 8.16 3.16 13.37
N LYS A 61 8.96 2.14 13.08
CA LYS A 61 10.35 2.30 12.63
C LYS A 61 10.41 2.82 11.19
N ALA A 62 9.50 2.39 10.32
CA ALA A 62 9.44 2.82 8.92
C ALA A 62 9.34 4.36 8.79
N LYS A 63 10.00 4.96 7.79
CA LYS A 63 9.88 6.40 7.50
C LYS A 63 8.45 6.71 7.05
N VAL A 64 7.90 7.86 7.45
CA VAL A 64 6.60 8.33 6.94
C VAL A 64 6.85 9.51 6.01
N LEU A 65 6.36 9.42 4.78
CA LEU A 65 6.44 10.46 3.76
C LEU A 65 5.03 10.87 3.33
N ARG A 66 4.69 12.15 3.50
CA ARG A 66 3.43 12.72 3.06
C ARG A 66 3.63 13.42 1.73
N VAL A 67 2.79 13.10 0.76
CA VAL A 67 2.89 13.57 -0.63
C VAL A 67 1.57 14.17 -1.09
N PHE A 68 1.59 15.06 -2.09
CA PHE A 68 0.37 15.72 -2.57
C PHE A 68 -0.53 14.74 -3.34
N ASP A 69 0.12 13.94 -4.17
CA ASP A 69 -0.45 12.86 -4.97
C ASP A 69 0.57 11.71 -5.07
N TRP A 70 0.28 10.75 -5.94
CA TRP A 70 1.13 9.59 -6.18
C TRP A 70 1.83 9.67 -7.53
N SER A 71 2.14 10.88 -8.01
CA SER A 71 2.96 11.04 -9.21
C SER A 71 4.38 10.50 -8.99
N ALA A 72 5.08 10.18 -10.08
CA ALA A 72 6.41 9.60 -10.01
C ALA A 72 7.40 10.51 -9.27
N GLU A 73 7.28 11.82 -9.43
CA GLU A 73 8.17 12.83 -8.83
C GLU A 73 8.04 12.85 -7.30
N ASN A 74 6.85 12.51 -6.79
CA ASN A 74 6.53 12.55 -5.37
C ASN A 74 6.85 11.24 -4.64
N ILE A 75 7.06 10.14 -5.37
CA ILE A 75 7.33 8.81 -4.79
C ILE A 75 8.82 8.48 -4.92
N PRO A 76 9.55 8.16 -3.83
CA PRO A 76 10.98 7.86 -3.92
C PRO A 76 11.25 6.57 -4.70
N ASN A 77 12.43 6.45 -5.32
CA ASN A 77 12.86 5.19 -5.95
C ASN A 77 12.88 4.05 -4.92
N ALA A 78 12.43 2.87 -5.32
CA ALA A 78 12.37 1.68 -4.49
C ALA A 78 12.53 0.41 -5.31
N ASP A 79 12.87 -0.69 -4.65
CA ASP A 79 12.90 -2.01 -5.29
C ASP A 79 11.49 -2.62 -5.35
N ILE A 80 10.65 -2.29 -4.36
CA ILE A 80 9.28 -2.78 -4.21
C ILE A 80 8.33 -1.63 -3.90
N LEU A 81 7.15 -1.63 -4.54
CA LEU A 81 6.00 -0.78 -4.22
C LEU A 81 4.83 -1.66 -3.82
N VAL A 82 4.27 -1.43 -2.63
CA VAL A 82 3.10 -2.13 -2.11
C VAL A 82 1.91 -1.16 -2.10
N ALA A 83 0.91 -1.44 -2.93
CA ALA A 83 -0.36 -0.72 -2.96
C ALA A 83 -1.36 -1.36 -1.99
N ASP A 84 -1.96 -0.55 -1.12
CA ASP A 84 -2.84 -1.04 -0.05
C ASP A 84 -4.32 -1.24 -0.41
N SER A 85 -4.75 -0.64 -1.50
CA SER A 85 -6.15 -0.50 -1.88
C SER A 85 -6.26 -0.40 -3.39
N TRP A 86 -7.45 -0.70 -3.91
CA TRP A 86 -7.74 -0.65 -5.34
C TRP A 86 -7.41 0.72 -5.95
N LYS A 87 -7.68 1.83 -5.23
CA LYS A 87 -7.39 3.20 -5.69
C LYS A 87 -5.90 3.45 -5.80
N VAL A 88 -5.13 2.96 -4.83
CA VAL A 88 -3.67 3.07 -4.85
C VAL A 88 -3.11 2.20 -5.98
N ALA A 89 -3.58 0.96 -6.13
CA ALA A 89 -3.14 0.06 -7.19
C ALA A 89 -3.40 0.68 -8.57
N ALA A 90 -4.62 1.16 -8.82
CA ALA A 90 -4.99 1.85 -10.06
C ALA A 90 -4.12 3.09 -10.33
N ALA A 91 -3.82 3.88 -9.31
CA ALA A 91 -3.02 5.09 -9.46
C ALA A 91 -1.52 4.84 -9.61
N THR A 92 -1.00 3.75 -9.05
CA THR A 92 0.45 3.49 -8.96
C THR A 92 0.97 2.44 -9.94
N TYR A 93 0.09 1.64 -10.55
CA TYR A 93 0.50 0.58 -11.47
C TYR A 93 1.32 1.08 -12.65
N ARG A 94 0.92 2.22 -13.24
CA ARG A 94 1.61 2.81 -14.41
C ARG A 94 2.84 3.65 -14.04
N LEU A 95 3.23 3.67 -12.76
CA LEU A 95 4.45 4.39 -12.37
C LEU A 95 5.68 3.72 -12.99
N PRO A 96 6.72 4.50 -13.31
CA PRO A 96 7.96 3.99 -13.86
C PRO A 96 8.58 2.85 -13.02
N GLU A 97 9.38 2.01 -13.67
CA GLU A 97 10.00 0.83 -13.06
C GLU A 97 10.93 1.19 -11.89
N GLU A 98 11.53 2.39 -11.90
CA GLU A 98 12.38 2.90 -10.82
C GLU A 98 11.63 3.10 -9.49
N ARG A 99 10.28 3.12 -9.54
CA ARG A 99 9.44 3.12 -8.32
C ARG A 99 9.25 1.73 -7.74
N GLY A 100 9.82 0.70 -8.35
CA GLY A 100 9.90 -0.67 -7.85
C GLY A 100 8.85 -1.61 -8.44
N PHE A 101 9.06 -2.90 -8.19
CA PHE A 101 8.13 -3.96 -8.56
C PHE A 101 6.79 -3.79 -7.84
N LYS A 102 5.68 -3.89 -8.60
CA LYS A 102 4.34 -3.52 -8.14
C LYS A 102 3.64 -4.71 -7.46
N LEU A 103 3.40 -4.58 -6.17
CA LEU A 103 2.61 -5.49 -5.36
C LEU A 103 1.25 -4.86 -5.01
N HIS A 104 0.17 -5.61 -5.19
CA HIS A 104 -1.16 -5.23 -4.71
C HIS A 104 -1.50 -6.07 -3.48
N PHE A 105 -1.62 -5.42 -2.32
CA PHE A 105 -1.94 -6.08 -1.07
C PHE A 105 -3.43 -5.97 -0.75
N ILE A 106 -4.15 -7.06 -1.02
CA ILE A 106 -5.62 -7.13 -0.97
C ILE A 106 -6.04 -7.74 0.37
N GLN A 107 -6.70 -6.92 1.18
CA GLN A 107 -7.04 -7.27 2.57
C GLN A 107 -8.52 -7.68 2.72
N HIS A 108 -9.37 -7.26 1.79
CA HIS A 108 -10.76 -7.68 1.66
C HIS A 108 -11.22 -7.42 0.23
N ASP A 109 -12.42 -7.88 -0.11
CA ASP A 109 -13.06 -7.51 -1.38
C ASP A 109 -13.59 -6.09 -1.25
N GLU A 110 -12.93 -5.15 -1.94
CA GLU A 110 -13.26 -3.73 -1.88
C GLU A 110 -14.55 -3.39 -2.66
N ARG A 111 -15.07 -4.31 -3.49
CA ARG A 111 -16.35 -4.16 -4.20
C ARG A 111 -17.55 -4.10 -3.27
N LEU A 112 -17.44 -4.74 -2.10
CA LEU A 112 -18.56 -4.86 -1.16
C LEU A 112 -18.88 -3.54 -0.46
N TYR A 113 -17.86 -2.70 -0.20
CA TYR A 113 -18.04 -1.55 0.69
C TYR A 113 -17.21 -0.31 0.32
N HIS A 114 -16.25 -0.37 -0.61
CA HIS A 114 -15.16 0.63 -0.70
C HIS A 114 -14.94 1.21 -2.12
N GLY A 115 -15.69 0.75 -3.12
CA GLY A 115 -15.64 1.31 -4.46
C GLY A 115 -16.74 0.79 -5.38
N PRO A 116 -16.95 1.45 -6.54
CA PRO A 116 -17.79 0.89 -7.60
C PRO A 116 -17.20 -0.45 -8.04
N ILE A 117 -18.07 -1.44 -8.27
CA ILE A 117 -17.70 -2.81 -8.58
C ILE A 117 -16.72 -2.85 -9.76
N GLU A 118 -16.98 -2.04 -10.77
CA GLU A 118 -16.22 -1.94 -12.01
C GLU A 118 -14.79 -1.46 -11.75
N GLY A 119 -14.63 -0.35 -11.02
CA GLY A 119 -13.31 0.25 -10.76
C GLY A 119 -12.43 -0.64 -9.87
N VAL A 120 -13.01 -1.32 -8.89
CA VAL A 120 -12.27 -2.30 -8.07
C VAL A 120 -11.88 -3.51 -8.92
N SER A 121 -12.80 -4.01 -9.74
CA SER A 121 -12.55 -5.15 -10.64
C SER A 121 -11.45 -4.84 -11.65
N GLU A 122 -11.39 -3.63 -12.19
CA GLU A 122 -10.30 -3.17 -13.05
C GLU A 122 -8.96 -3.18 -12.32
N ALA A 123 -8.90 -2.68 -11.08
CA ALA A 123 -7.69 -2.72 -10.27
C ALA A 123 -7.22 -4.15 -9.97
N TYR A 124 -8.15 -5.10 -9.78
CA TYR A 124 -7.83 -6.52 -9.61
C TYR A 124 -7.35 -7.18 -10.91
N ARG A 125 -7.71 -6.68 -12.09
CA ARG A 125 -7.17 -7.17 -13.38
C ARG A 125 -5.77 -6.65 -13.70
N LEU A 126 -5.28 -5.63 -13.00
CA LEU A 126 -3.92 -5.14 -13.22
C LEU A 126 -2.90 -6.27 -13.01
N PRO A 127 -1.87 -6.38 -13.87
CA PRO A 127 -0.83 -7.41 -13.78
C PRO A 127 0.22 -7.04 -12.72
N MET A 128 -0.26 -6.69 -11.53
CA MET A 128 0.53 -6.60 -10.31
C MET A 128 0.57 -7.98 -9.66
N LYS A 129 1.69 -8.31 -9.00
CA LYS A 129 1.73 -9.50 -8.13
C LYS A 129 0.83 -9.23 -6.93
N LYS A 130 -0.10 -10.14 -6.68
CA LYS A 130 -1.12 -9.98 -5.64
C LYS A 130 -0.71 -10.71 -4.38
N ILE A 131 -0.95 -10.07 -3.25
CA ILE A 131 -0.82 -10.66 -1.92
C ILE A 131 -2.18 -10.55 -1.26
N VAL A 132 -2.67 -11.65 -0.71
CA VAL A 132 -3.99 -11.75 -0.08
C VAL A 132 -3.86 -12.29 1.34
N ILE A 133 -4.79 -11.91 2.22
CA ILE A 133 -4.77 -12.31 3.64
C ILE A 133 -5.69 -13.48 3.98
N SER A 134 -6.43 -14.03 3.01
CA SER A 134 -7.34 -15.14 3.24
C SER A 134 -7.45 -16.05 2.02
N THR A 135 -7.77 -17.31 2.28
CA THR A 135 -8.05 -18.31 1.23
C THR A 135 -9.24 -17.89 0.38
N TRP A 136 -10.26 -17.28 0.99
CA TRP A 136 -11.42 -16.73 0.27
C TRP A 136 -11.02 -15.66 -0.75
N LEU A 137 -10.14 -14.72 -0.40
CA LEU A 137 -9.64 -13.72 -1.35
C LEU A 137 -8.80 -14.34 -2.46
N ARG A 138 -7.94 -15.33 -2.12
CA ARG A 138 -7.17 -16.07 -3.12
C ARG A 138 -8.09 -16.74 -4.14
N ASP A 139 -9.16 -17.35 -3.67
CA ASP A 139 -10.16 -18.01 -4.52
C ASP A 139 -10.89 -17.01 -5.42
N ILE A 140 -11.27 -15.83 -4.91
CA ILE A 140 -11.85 -14.75 -5.73
C ILE A 140 -10.87 -14.33 -6.83
N MET A 141 -9.61 -14.05 -6.48
CA MET A 141 -8.58 -13.66 -7.45
C MET A 141 -8.42 -14.71 -8.54
N LYS A 142 -8.44 -15.99 -8.17
CA LYS A 142 -8.29 -17.08 -9.13
C LYS A 142 -9.53 -17.28 -10.00
N LYS A 143 -10.71 -17.35 -9.39
CA LYS A 143 -11.97 -17.73 -10.07
C LYS A 143 -12.54 -16.60 -10.93
N GLU A 144 -12.47 -15.36 -10.45
CA GLU A 144 -13.13 -14.22 -11.11
C GLU A 144 -12.17 -13.37 -11.95
N PHE A 145 -10.88 -13.39 -11.62
CA PHE A 145 -9.88 -12.54 -12.27
C PHE A 145 -8.76 -13.33 -12.95
N ASN A 146 -8.80 -14.67 -12.91
CA ASN A 146 -7.75 -15.56 -13.40
C ASN A 146 -6.34 -15.13 -12.97
N SER A 147 -6.22 -14.63 -11.74
CA SER A 147 -4.97 -14.10 -11.21
C SER A 147 -4.49 -14.91 -10.02
N ASP A 148 -3.24 -15.35 -10.08
CA ASP A 148 -2.59 -15.95 -8.93
C ASP A 148 -2.28 -14.89 -7.86
N SER A 149 -2.21 -15.33 -6.61
CA SER A 149 -1.90 -14.48 -5.46
C SER A 149 -1.17 -15.27 -4.38
N GLU A 150 -0.26 -14.59 -3.67
CA GLU A 150 0.42 -15.15 -2.50
C GLU A 150 -0.47 -14.98 -1.27
N LEU A 151 -0.72 -16.07 -0.55
CA LEU A 151 -1.46 -16.04 0.70
C LEU A 151 -0.50 -15.80 1.86
N ILE A 152 -0.80 -14.79 2.69
CA ILE A 152 -0.07 -14.55 3.93
C ILE A 152 -1.04 -14.48 5.12
N VAL A 153 -0.53 -14.81 6.31
CA VAL A 153 -1.28 -14.65 7.56
C VAL A 153 -0.93 -13.30 8.16
N THR A 154 -1.93 -12.48 8.43
CA THR A 154 -1.74 -11.19 9.12
C THR A 154 -1.22 -11.44 10.54
N PRO A 155 -0.06 -10.85 10.91
CA PRO A 155 0.53 -11.01 12.23
C PRO A 155 -0.25 -10.29 13.33
#